data_AF-U5D1T5-F1
#
_entry.id   AF-U5D1T5-F1
#
_cell.length_a   1.000
_cell.length_b   1.000
_cell.length_c   1.000
_cell.angle_alpha   90.00
_cell.angle_beta   90.00
_cell.angle_gamma   90.00
#
_symmetry.space_group_name_H-M   'P 1'
#
loop_
_entity.id
_entity.type
_entity.pdbx_description
1 polymer ?
#
loop_
_entity_poly.entity_id
_entity_poly.type
_entity_poly.pdbx_seq_one_letter_code
_entity_poly.pdbx_strand_id
1 'polypeptide(L)' 'MFNSGYNVQIVVDDDEPEEVLLRRFRREVMRAGVIQECKRRRFFENKNEEKKRKAREAGKRNRRRVFFCPESL' A
#
# COMPACT_ATOMS: atom_id res chain seq x y z
N MET A 1 15.40 -8.18 20.69
CA MET A 1 15.92 -8.08 19.30
C MET A 1 14.89 -7.31 18.48
N PHE A 2 15.39 -6.26 17.84
CA PHE A 2 14.76 -5.09 17.22
C PHE A 2 13.36 -5.28 16.60
N ASN A 3 12.40 -4.47 17.07
CA ASN A 3 11.31 -4.02 16.20
C ASN A 3 11.07 -2.54 16.50
N SER A 4 11.98 -1.73 15.97
CA SER A 4 11.83 -0.27 15.96
C SER A 4 10.47 0.10 15.35
N GLY A 5 9.74 1.02 15.98
CA GLY A 5 8.34 1.36 15.72
C GLY A 5 8.07 2.13 14.42
N TYR A 6 8.62 1.68 13.29
CA TYR A 6 8.37 2.26 11.97
C TYR A 6 7.58 1.31 11.06
N ASN A 7 6.61 1.85 10.33
CA ASN A 7 5.85 1.12 9.29
C ASN A 7 6.52 1.20 7.92
N VAL A 8 7.36 2.21 7.69
CA VAL A 8 8.09 2.48 6.45
C VAL A 8 9.45 3.04 6.81
N GLN A 9 10.52 2.47 6.27
CA GLN A 9 11.89 2.98 6.38
C GLN A 9 12.49 3.12 4.98
N ILE A 10 13.13 4.25 4.71
CA ILE A 10 13.79 4.52 3.44
C ILE A 10 15.17 5.06 3.76
N VAL A 11 16.18 4.33 3.30
CA VAL A 11 17.57 4.75 3.37
C VAL A 11 17.87 5.46 2.07
N VAL A 12 18.43 6.66 2.17
CA VAL A 12 18.76 7.53 1.06
C VAL A 12 20.27 7.46 0.85
N ASP A 13 20.70 7.26 -0.38
CA ASP A 13 22.11 7.34 -0.75
C ASP A 13 22.45 8.78 -1.18
N ASP A 14 23.72 9.18 -1.03
CA ASP A 14 24.18 10.57 -1.21
C ASP A 14 23.96 11.13 -2.64
N ASP A 15 23.81 10.27 -3.65
CA ASP A 15 23.67 10.62 -5.08
C ASP A 15 22.22 10.50 -5.60
N GLU A 16 21.21 10.33 -4.74
CA GLU A 16 19.82 10.16 -5.19
C GLU A 16 19.10 11.51 -5.44
N PRO A 17 18.62 11.79 -6.67
CA PRO A 17 17.86 13.01 -6.93
C PRO A 17 16.54 13.01 -6.15
N GLU A 18 16.19 14.17 -5.58
CA GLU A 18 15.08 14.36 -4.64
C GLU A 18 13.74 13.80 -5.16
N GLU A 19 13.46 13.94 -6.45
CA GLU A 19 12.23 13.40 -7.05
C GLU A 19 12.13 11.87 -6.96
N VAL A 20 13.25 11.16 -7.07
CA VAL A 20 13.28 9.69 -7.03
C VAL A 20 13.05 9.22 -5.59
N LEU A 21 13.66 9.91 -4.62
CA LEU A 21 13.40 9.68 -3.20
C LEU A 21 11.91 9.86 -2.86
N LEU A 22 11.29 10.97 -3.29
CA LEU A 22 9.86 11.21 -3.06
C LEU A 22 8.97 10.13 -3.72
N ARG A 23 9.34 9.65 -4.91
CA ARG A 23 8.63 8.56 -5.59
C ARG A 23 8.74 7.25 -4.81
N ARG A 24 9.92 6.91 -4.30
CA ARG A 24 10.15 5.71 -3.44
C ARG A 24 9.36 5.82 -2.15
N PHE A 25 9.40 6.98 -1.49
CA PHE A 25 8.61 7.27 -0.30
C PHE A 25 7.13 7.09 -0.52
N ARG A 26 6.59 7.74 -1.55
CA ARG A 26 5.18 7.61 -1.88
C ARG A 26 4.80 6.16 -2.17
N ARG A 27 5.66 5.40 -2.86
CA ARG A 27 5.43 3.98 -3.15
C ARG A 27 5.39 3.14 -1.89
N GLU A 28 6.36 3.28 -0.99
CA GLU A 28 6.40 2.49 0.24
C GLU A 28 5.26 2.84 1.20
N VAL A 29 4.90 4.13 1.32
CA VAL A 29 3.70 4.56 2.07
C VAL A 29 2.42 3.98 1.48
N MET A 30 2.27 4.00 0.16
CA MET A 30 1.13 3.40 -0.53
C MET A 30 1.10 1.88 -0.41
N ARG A 31 2.27 1.23 -0.38
CA ARG A 31 2.43 -0.22 -0.22
C ARG A 31 2.07 -0.67 1.19
N ALA A 32 2.57 0.03 2.20
CA ALA A 32 2.23 -0.20 3.60
C ALA A 32 0.75 0.08 3.88
N GLY A 33 0.12 0.96 3.09
CA GLY A 33 -1.32 1.23 3.17
C GLY A 33 -1.72 2.08 4.38
N VAL A 34 -0.75 2.71 5.07
CA VAL A 34 -0.95 3.43 6.33
C VAL A 34 -1.99 4.55 6.22
N ILE A 35 -2.01 5.30 5.11
CA ILE A 35 -3.00 6.38 4.90
C ILE A 35 -4.42 5.82 4.75
N GLN A 36 -4.58 4.72 3.99
CA GLN A 36 -5.88 4.06 3.80
C GLN A 36 -6.39 3.48 5.12
N GLU A 37 -5.49 2.91 5.91
CA GLU A 37 -5.80 2.39 7.24
C GLU A 37 -6.28 3.48 8.21
N CYS A 38 -5.55 4.60 8.31
CA CYS A 38 -5.95 5.74 9.14
C CYS A 38 -7.34 6.26 8.72
N LYS A 39 -7.59 6.40 7.41
CA LYS A 39 -8.90 6.84 6.91
C LYS A 39 -10.02 5.86 7.24
N ARG A 40 -9.78 4.55 7.13
CA ARG A 40 -10.75 3.50 7.50
C ARG A 40 -11.08 3.53 8.98
N ARG A 41 -10.09 3.73 9.85
CA ARG A 41 -10.24 3.74 11.31
C ARG A 41 -10.81 5.06 11.86
N ARG A 42 -10.98 6.09 11.02
CA ARG A 42 -11.54 7.39 11.43
C ARG A 42 -12.99 7.27 11.93
N PHE A 43 -13.74 6.29 11.44
CA PHE A 43 -15.13 6.03 11.83
C PHE A 43 -15.32 4.53 12.07
N PHE A 44 -16.35 4.19 12.84
CA PHE A 44 -16.72 2.79 13.05
C PHE A 44 -17.22 2.18 11.74
N GLU A 45 -16.68 1.01 11.37
CA GLU A 45 -17.11 0.22 10.22
C GLU A 45 -17.98 -0.94 10.73
N ASN A 46 -19.22 -1.06 10.24
CA ASN A 46 -20.07 -2.18 10.62
C ASN A 46 -19.65 -3.48 9.89
N LYS A 47 -20.12 -4.65 10.38
CA LYS A 47 -19.74 -5.96 9.80
C LYS A 47 -20.09 -6.10 8.31
N ASN A 48 -21.14 -5.42 7.84
CA ASN A 48 -21.56 -5.48 6.44
C ASN A 48 -20.65 -4.65 5.54
N GLU A 49 -20.26 -3.47 6.00
CA GLU A 49 -19.28 -2.58 5.34
C GLU A 49 -17.90 -3.24 5.28
N GLU A 50 -17.48 -3.88 6.37
CA GLU A 50 -16.21 -4.62 6.42
C GLU A 50 -16.17 -5.73 5.35
N LYS A 51 -17.25 -6.54 5.25
CA LYS A 51 -17.37 -7.58 4.21
C LYS A 51 -17.32 -6.98 2.80
N LYS A 52 -18.10 -5.90 2.55
CA LYS A 52 -18.12 -5.20 1.26
C LYS A 52 -16.73 -4.64 0.90
N ARG A 53 -16.01 -4.07 1.86
CA ARG A 53 -14.67 -3.52 1.66
C ARG A 53 -13.67 -4.62 1.34
N LYS A 54 -13.62 -5.70 2.12
CA LYS A 54 -12.71 -6.84 1.87
C LYS A 54 -12.90 -7.42 0.47
N ALA A 55 -14.16 -7.61 0.04
CA ALA A 55 -14.47 -8.10 -1.30
C ALA A 55 -13.98 -7.13 -2.40
N ARG A 56 -14.21 -5.81 -2.23
CA ARG A 56 -13.74 -4.79 -3.19
C ARG A 56 -12.21 -4.72 -3.26
N GLU A 57 -11.53 -4.75 -2.11
CA GLU A 57 -10.07 -4.70 -2.04
C GLU A 57 -9.43 -5.96 -2.66
N ALA A 58 -9.98 -7.14 -2.38
CA ALA A 58 -9.57 -8.39 -2.99
C ALA A 58 -9.78 -8.36 -4.52
N GLY A 59 -10.95 -7.93 -4.99
CA GLY A 59 -11.23 -7.79 -6.42
C GLY A 59 -10.30 -6.79 -7.11
N LYS A 60 -10.01 -5.65 -6.47
CA LYS A 60 -9.05 -4.65 -7.00
C LYS A 60 -7.63 -5.22 -7.08
N ARG A 61 -7.20 -5.99 -6.08
CA ARG A 61 -5.90 -6.66 -6.09
C ARG A 61 -5.82 -7.73 -7.19
N ASN A 62 -6.89 -8.51 -7.36
CA ASN A 62 -6.94 -9.55 -8.40
C ASN A 62 -6.86 -8.95 -9.81
N ARG A 63 -7.63 -7.90 -10.11
CA ARG A 63 -7.56 -7.21 -11.42
C ARG A 63 -6.18 -6.67 -11.76
N ARG A 64 -5.42 -6.21 -10.75
CA ARG A 64 -4.04 -5.74 -10.94
C ARG A 64 -3.04 -6.88 -11.24
N ARG A 65 -3.34 -8.10 -10.79
CA ARG A 65 -2.50 -9.29 -11.09
C ARG A 65 -2.76 -9.83 -12.48
N VAL A 66 -4.03 -9.89 -12.90
CA VAL A 66 -4.43 -10.44 -14.20
C VAL A 66 -3.87 -9.63 -15.38
N PHE A 67 -3.69 -8.31 -15.22
CA PHE A 67 -3.10 -7.45 -16.24
C PHE A 67 -1.58 -7.63 -16.46
N PHE A 68 -0.89 -8.45 -15.65
CA PHE A 68 0.57 -8.65 -15.70
C PHE A 68 0.96 -10.08 -16.08
N CYS A 69 0.16 -10.77 -16.89
CA CYS A 69 0.55 -12.05 -17.50
C CYS A 69 1.01 -11.80 -18.94
N PRO A 70 2.32 -11.70 -19.23
CA PRO A 70 2.84 -11.54 -20.60
C PRO A 70 2.99 -12.91 -21.29
N GLU A 71 2.02 -13.81 -21.14
CA GLU A 71 2.02 -15.11 -21.83
C GLU A 71 0.58 -15.61 -22.01
N SER A 72 -0.17 -14.87 -22.81
CA SER A 72 -1.44 -15.33 -23.39
C SER A 72 -1.62 -14.68 -24.76
N LEU A 73 -0.67 -14.97 -25.66
CA LEU A 73 -0.80 -15.06 -27.12
C LEU A 73 0.48 -15.70 -27.68
#